data_AF-A0A2T4V4J7-F1
#
_entry.id   AF-A0A2T4V4J7-F1
#
_cell.length_a   1.000
_cell.length_b   1.000
_cell.length_c   1.000
_cell.angle_alpha   90.00
_cell.angle_beta   90.00
_cell.angle_gamma   90.00
#
_symmetry.space_group_name_H-M   'P 1'
#
loop_
_entity.id
_entity.type
_entity.pdbx_description
1 polymer ?
#
loop_
_entity_poly.entity_id
_entity_poly.type
_entity_poly.pdbx_seq_one_letter_code
_entity_poly.pdbx_strand_id
1 'polypeptide(L)'
;MHFRFHSLALGVAMLLGAPGCQPEDLTRSEEQETTSLERGMRVANSLTTQALVLNAISTNPMANDLLVGSGLAQLFHPVTGNGYLRQQLRDVDAQHFMSYLVSCALPAGNSIAWKDPLTLTQKTWEGLAGLCPEWETSAPSSECKNRISSCLLARNNAYGRRVELSIRGEDAQHPGRFPLEAQTRPVEFDPDLGGGRVPSFNACTTAQSTMSRDCGWKADFIGRCVPGQTVRLGAGGKAPDQCTGSALGSSSGARMMLRVCDDLIGCDQGSERKLADSQGTCSGLNPAVTFTCPTSGHFNVMSAPYDSTLVGAVTVAVETSTSAFTSYRLSESTVYGFREGAYYGNIFDSSALAAKVYVEDNGEIRGKNQVVHGSVYRKMFSCQAPEWNNAAAYASYRVCALPSAGSNCAAKPTGACIDWTDRTYPASKCKKEDGLEVSGDKDFEECYDSEGNMWKEPITVFLHEPCGLLPGVPSEYCTWRGTPK
;
A
#
# COMPACT_ATOMS: atom_id res chain seq x y z
N MET A 1 40.47 27.47 77.58
CA MET A 1 40.06 27.96 76.25
C MET A 1 39.79 26.76 75.35
N HIS A 2 38.67 26.79 74.63
CA HIS A 2 38.04 25.67 73.93
C HIS A 2 38.94 24.77 73.08
N PHE A 3 38.69 23.45 73.11
CA PHE A 3 38.58 22.62 71.91
C PHE A 3 37.65 21.41 72.15
N ARG A 4 37.05 20.94 71.05
CA ARG A 4 35.92 20.01 70.88
C ARG A 4 36.27 18.55 71.21
N PHE A 5 35.28 17.73 71.61
CA PHE A 5 34.77 16.57 70.84
C PHE A 5 33.72 15.71 71.59
N HIS A 6 32.83 15.11 70.77
CA HIS A 6 31.99 13.91 70.95
C HIS A 6 30.92 13.86 72.04
N SER A 7 29.67 13.63 71.61
CA SER A 7 28.92 12.36 71.81
C SER A 7 27.45 12.56 71.39
N LEU A 8 26.82 11.59 70.74
CA LEU A 8 25.78 10.77 71.38
C LEU A 8 25.04 9.82 70.40
N ALA A 9 24.71 8.66 71.00
CA ALA A 9 23.46 7.91 70.92
C ALA A 9 23.25 6.87 69.81
N LEU A 10 23.53 5.63 70.23
CA LEU A 10 22.82 4.40 69.91
C LEU A 10 21.36 4.44 70.41
N GLY A 11 20.40 3.82 69.71
CA GLY A 11 19.04 3.65 70.24
C GLY A 11 18.01 3.01 69.31
N VAL A 12 18.13 1.68 69.15
CA VAL A 12 17.25 0.62 68.61
C VAL A 12 15.74 0.94 68.39
N ALA A 13 15.23 0.41 67.26
CA ALA A 13 13.86 0.42 66.78
C ALA A 13 13.14 -0.95 66.93
N MET A 14 11.80 -0.91 67.05
CA MET A 14 10.72 -1.89 66.73
C MET A 14 9.53 -1.60 67.68
N LEU A 15 8.22 -1.63 67.35
CA LEU A 15 7.38 -1.91 66.17
C LEU A 15 5.89 -1.67 66.58
N LEU A 16 4.96 -1.56 65.61
CA LEU A 16 3.46 -1.59 65.67
C LEU A 16 2.76 -0.26 66.05
N GLY A 17 1.73 0.29 65.38
CA GLY A 17 0.91 -0.09 64.21
C GLY A 17 -0.26 0.92 64.02
N ALA A 18 -0.93 0.86 62.85
CA ALA A 18 -2.17 1.55 62.40
C ALA A 18 -2.06 3.02 61.88
N PRO A 19 -3.03 3.48 61.06
CA PRO A 19 -3.34 3.10 59.68
C PRO A 19 -2.93 4.23 58.70
N GLY A 20 -2.19 3.91 57.64
CA GLY A 20 -1.80 4.87 56.62
C GLY A 20 -2.76 4.84 55.43
N CYS A 21 -3.30 6.01 55.07
CA CYS A 21 -3.99 6.25 53.80
C CYS A 21 -3.13 5.76 52.62
N GLN A 22 -3.62 4.80 51.85
CA GLN A 22 -3.12 4.55 50.50
C GLN A 22 -3.79 5.54 49.54
N PRO A 23 -3.03 6.19 48.64
CA PRO A 23 -3.64 6.84 47.49
C PRO A 23 -4.20 5.76 46.56
N GLU A 24 -5.40 6.01 46.06
CA GLU A 24 -6.09 5.18 45.07
C GLU A 24 -5.18 4.99 43.84
N ASP A 25 -4.72 3.77 43.67
CA ASP A 25 -4.03 3.32 42.48
C ASP A 25 -5.08 3.20 41.37
N LEU A 26 -5.21 4.28 40.59
CA LEU A 26 -5.96 4.29 39.33
C LEU A 26 -5.27 3.32 38.38
N THR A 27 -5.62 2.04 38.52
CA THR A 27 -5.40 0.99 37.54
C THR A 27 -6.20 1.37 36.29
N ARG A 28 -5.58 2.23 35.48
CA ARG A 28 -5.89 2.41 34.08
C ARG A 28 -5.66 1.05 33.46
N SER A 29 -6.75 0.32 33.22
CA SER A 29 -6.75 -0.85 32.35
C SER A 29 -6.23 -0.37 30.99
N GLU A 30 -4.94 -0.59 30.75
CA GLU A 30 -4.35 -0.56 29.43
C GLU A 30 -4.98 -1.72 28.66
N GLU A 31 -6.11 -1.43 28.03
CA GLU A 31 -6.68 -2.27 26.98
C GLU A 31 -5.74 -2.12 25.79
N GLN A 32 -4.67 -2.90 25.85
CA GLN A 32 -3.72 -3.11 24.79
C GLN A 32 -4.46 -3.90 23.71
N GLU A 33 -5.13 -3.19 22.78
CA GLU A 33 -5.54 -3.75 21.48
C GLU A 33 -4.27 -4.13 20.70
N THR A 34 -3.70 -5.26 21.11
CA THR A 34 -2.73 -6.04 20.35
C THR A 34 -3.51 -6.85 19.33
N THR A 35 -3.97 -6.17 18.28
CA THR A 35 -4.04 -6.78 16.95
C THR A 35 -3.48 -5.77 15.96
N SER A 36 -2.15 -5.71 15.87
CA SER A 36 -1.50 -5.39 14.62
C SER A 36 -1.90 -6.49 13.63
N LEU A 37 -3.11 -6.39 13.08
CA LEU A 37 -3.41 -7.04 11.81
C LEU A 37 -2.33 -6.51 10.87
N GLU A 38 -1.39 -7.40 10.54
CA GLU A 38 -0.31 -7.14 9.60
C GLU A 38 -0.96 -6.49 8.38
N ARG A 39 -0.71 -5.19 8.18
CA ARG A 39 -1.08 -4.53 6.94
C ARG A 39 -0.17 -5.15 5.91
N GLY A 40 -0.71 -6.07 5.12
CA GLY A 40 0.03 -6.65 4.01
C GLY A 40 0.45 -5.55 3.06
N MET A 41 1.42 -5.86 2.23
CA MET A 41 2.09 -4.84 1.44
C MET A 41 1.27 -4.45 0.21
N ARG A 42 0.17 -3.75 0.48
CA ARG A 42 -0.67 -3.11 -0.52
C ARG A 42 -0.27 -1.66 -0.68
N VAL A 43 0.11 -1.32 -1.91
CA VAL A 43 0.60 0.02 -2.23
C VAL A 43 -0.10 0.59 -3.45
N ALA A 44 -0.47 1.87 -3.36
CA ALA A 44 -1.01 2.61 -4.49
C ALA A 44 0.09 2.97 -5.51
N ASN A 45 -0.23 2.89 -6.81
CA ASN A 45 0.75 3.07 -7.90
C ASN A 45 0.59 4.35 -8.74
N SER A 46 0.22 5.50 -8.16
CA SER A 46 -0.03 6.72 -8.95
C SER A 46 1.22 7.52 -9.35
N LEU A 47 2.43 6.93 -9.30
CA LEU A 47 3.66 7.64 -9.71
C LEU A 47 3.77 7.63 -11.23
N THR A 48 3.55 8.77 -11.87
CA THR A 48 3.64 8.83 -13.33
C THR A 48 5.04 8.51 -13.81
N THR A 49 5.15 7.81 -14.95
CA THR A 49 6.46 7.50 -15.52
C THR A 49 7.24 8.76 -15.81
N GLN A 50 6.57 9.82 -16.27
CA GLN A 50 7.19 11.12 -16.46
C GLN A 50 7.73 11.70 -15.14
N ALA A 51 6.94 11.66 -14.06
CA ALA A 51 7.37 12.18 -12.76
C ALA A 51 8.51 11.34 -12.17
N LEU A 52 8.54 10.04 -12.44
CA LEU A 52 9.65 9.16 -12.07
C LEU A 52 10.90 9.48 -12.90
N VAL A 53 10.82 9.42 -14.23
CA VAL A 53 12.02 9.42 -15.11
C VAL A 53 12.53 10.79 -15.52
N LEU A 54 11.82 11.88 -15.21
CA LEU A 54 12.23 13.24 -15.56
C LEU A 54 12.02 14.19 -14.38
N ASN A 55 12.69 13.92 -13.26
CA ASN A 55 12.71 14.80 -12.09
C ASN A 55 14.11 15.18 -11.60
N ALA A 56 14.18 16.32 -10.91
CA ALA A 56 15.43 16.94 -10.46
C ALA A 56 16.18 16.20 -9.34
N ILE A 57 15.69 15.06 -8.86
CA ILE A 57 16.36 14.23 -7.85
C ILE A 57 16.89 12.92 -8.46
N SER A 58 15.99 12.04 -8.90
CA SER A 58 16.37 10.71 -9.38
C SER A 58 17.11 10.74 -10.73
N THR A 59 16.83 11.74 -11.58
CA THR A 59 17.50 11.95 -12.87
C THR A 59 18.45 13.15 -12.83
N ASN A 60 19.02 13.41 -11.66
CA ASN A 60 20.08 14.38 -11.48
C ASN A 60 21.28 13.65 -10.87
N PRO A 61 22.38 13.44 -11.63
CA PRO A 61 23.53 12.67 -11.14
C PRO A 61 24.05 13.14 -9.77
N MET A 62 24.16 14.46 -9.56
CA MET A 62 24.65 15.02 -8.30
C MET A 62 23.64 14.84 -7.16
N ALA A 63 22.35 15.05 -7.42
CA ALA A 63 21.33 14.86 -6.39
C ALA A 63 21.20 13.37 -6.02
N ASN A 64 21.32 12.49 -7.00
CA ASN A 64 21.29 11.05 -6.85
C ASN A 64 22.45 10.57 -5.95
N ASP A 65 23.68 10.99 -6.23
CA ASP A 65 24.85 10.68 -5.40
C ASP A 65 24.70 11.20 -3.95
N LEU A 66 24.18 12.42 -3.78
CA LEU A 66 23.93 12.99 -2.45
C LEU A 66 22.86 12.22 -1.69
N LEU A 67 21.77 11.81 -2.37
CA LEU A 67 20.63 11.13 -1.78
C LEU A 67 21.03 9.77 -1.16
N VAL A 68 21.95 9.04 -1.81
CA VAL A 68 22.45 7.75 -1.30
C VAL A 68 23.70 7.87 -0.43
N GLY A 69 24.20 9.09 -0.20
CA GLY A 69 25.40 9.33 0.61
C GLY A 69 25.16 9.47 2.12
N SER A 70 23.90 9.58 2.57
CA SER A 70 23.55 9.81 3.98
C SER A 70 22.09 9.41 4.27
N GLY A 71 21.67 9.53 5.54
CA GLY A 71 20.30 9.28 5.96
C GLY A 71 19.32 10.38 5.54
N LEU A 72 18.11 9.99 5.17
CA LEU A 72 17.06 10.90 4.69
C LEU A 72 16.73 12.00 5.70
N ALA A 73 16.64 11.68 7.00
CA ALA A 73 16.31 12.66 8.03
C ALA A 73 17.36 13.78 8.12
N GLN A 74 18.65 13.43 7.99
CA GLN A 74 19.74 14.39 7.96
C GLN A 74 19.72 15.22 6.67
N LEU A 75 19.57 14.56 5.51
CA LEU A 75 19.60 15.23 4.20
C LEU A 75 18.48 16.27 4.04
N PHE A 76 17.29 15.99 4.58
CA PHE A 76 16.11 16.83 4.40
C PHE A 76 15.73 17.66 5.63
N HIS A 77 16.52 17.62 6.70
CA HIS A 77 16.26 18.40 7.92
C HIS A 77 15.92 19.87 7.59
N PRO A 78 14.81 20.43 8.12
CA PRO A 78 14.32 21.76 7.72
C PRO A 78 15.33 22.92 7.88
N VAL A 79 16.31 22.76 8.78
CA VAL A 79 17.31 23.79 9.11
C VAL A 79 18.69 23.45 8.56
N THR A 80 19.13 22.20 8.73
CA THR A 80 20.52 21.77 8.48
C THR A 80 20.64 20.81 7.29
N GLY A 81 19.53 20.53 6.61
CA GLY A 81 19.51 19.67 5.44
C GLY A 81 20.34 20.23 4.29
N ASN A 82 20.65 19.37 3.32
CA ASN A 82 21.48 19.69 2.19
C ASN A 82 20.81 20.75 1.30
N GLY A 83 21.45 21.92 1.15
CA GLY A 83 20.90 23.06 0.39
C GLY A 83 20.63 22.73 -1.08
N TYR A 84 21.49 21.92 -1.71
CA TYR A 84 21.34 21.52 -3.10
C TYR A 84 20.10 20.64 -3.29
N LEU A 85 19.94 19.58 -2.49
CA LEU A 85 18.75 18.71 -2.55
C LEU A 85 17.46 19.49 -2.28
N ARG A 86 17.48 20.41 -1.31
CA ARG A 86 16.32 21.27 -1.01
C ARG A 86 15.92 22.15 -2.19
N GLN A 87 16.88 22.64 -2.95
CA GLN A 87 16.63 23.42 -4.17
C GLN A 87 16.06 22.54 -5.29
N GLN A 88 16.59 21.34 -5.48
CA GLN A 88 16.08 20.41 -6.49
C GLN A 88 14.61 20.03 -6.25
N LEU A 89 14.17 19.98 -4.99
CA LEU A 89 12.78 19.72 -4.61
C LEU A 89 11.79 20.85 -4.92
N ARG A 90 12.23 21.94 -5.53
CA ARG A 90 11.31 22.92 -6.14
C ARG A 90 10.63 22.36 -7.40
N ASP A 91 11.18 21.29 -7.99
CA ASP A 91 10.49 20.49 -8.98
C ASP A 91 9.38 19.66 -8.33
N VAL A 92 8.13 19.88 -8.76
CA VAL A 92 6.95 19.18 -8.23
C VAL A 92 7.05 17.66 -8.44
N ASP A 93 7.60 17.21 -9.57
CA ASP A 93 7.78 15.79 -9.84
C ASP A 93 8.84 15.18 -8.92
N ALA A 94 9.86 15.94 -8.55
CA ALA A 94 10.84 15.50 -7.55
C ALA A 94 10.21 15.35 -6.17
N GLN A 95 9.24 16.19 -5.82
CA GLN A 95 8.48 16.02 -4.58
C GLN A 95 7.54 14.82 -4.61
N HIS A 96 6.96 14.48 -5.78
CA HIS A 96 6.20 13.24 -5.95
C HIS A 96 7.09 12.02 -5.82
N PHE A 97 8.25 12.03 -6.49
CA PHE A 97 9.27 10.99 -6.34
C PHE A 97 9.65 10.79 -4.87
N MET A 98 9.93 11.86 -4.12
CA MET A 98 10.26 11.76 -2.70
C MET A 98 9.13 11.18 -1.85
N SER A 99 7.87 11.54 -2.13
CA SER A 99 6.73 10.95 -1.43
C SER A 99 6.68 9.43 -1.59
N TYR A 100 7.00 8.93 -2.79
CA TYR A 100 7.03 7.50 -3.09
C TYR A 100 8.28 6.82 -2.51
N LEU A 101 9.44 7.49 -2.55
CA LEU A 101 10.68 6.98 -1.98
C LEU A 101 10.55 6.78 -0.48
N VAL A 102 10.05 7.79 0.24
CA VAL A 102 9.85 7.72 1.69
C VAL A 102 8.79 6.67 2.04
N SER A 103 7.69 6.61 1.28
CA SER A 103 6.64 5.61 1.46
C SER A 103 7.12 4.18 1.21
N CYS A 104 8.04 3.95 0.26
CA CYS A 104 8.67 2.64 0.06
C CYS A 104 9.70 2.32 1.15
N ALA A 105 10.55 3.28 1.52
CA ALA A 105 11.67 3.04 2.42
C ALA A 105 11.26 2.90 3.88
N LEU A 106 10.45 3.83 4.38
CA LEU A 106 10.14 3.94 5.80
C LEU A 106 8.81 3.25 6.15
N PRO A 107 8.69 2.68 7.36
CA PRO A 107 7.45 2.06 7.81
C PRO A 107 6.39 3.14 8.16
N ALA A 108 5.13 2.72 8.24
CA ALA A 108 4.06 3.60 8.71
C ALA A 108 4.36 4.16 10.11
N GLY A 109 4.17 5.47 10.28
CA GLY A 109 4.47 6.20 11.53
C GLY A 109 5.79 6.98 11.50
N ASN A 110 6.67 6.68 10.55
CA ASN A 110 7.90 7.45 10.30
C ASN A 110 7.65 8.46 9.18
N SER A 111 8.35 9.59 9.21
CA SER A 111 8.18 10.62 8.20
C SER A 111 9.42 11.47 7.99
N ILE A 112 9.52 12.05 6.79
CA ILE A 112 10.59 12.99 6.43
C ILE A 112 9.97 14.35 6.16
N ALA A 113 10.38 15.34 6.95
CA ALA A 113 10.01 16.74 6.73
C ALA A 113 10.95 17.37 5.70
N TRP A 114 10.40 18.25 4.87
CA TRP A 114 11.13 19.14 3.98
C TRP A 114 10.59 20.56 4.12
N LYS A 115 11.49 21.54 4.01
CA LYS A 115 11.14 22.96 3.99
C LYS A 115 11.65 23.61 2.72
N ASP A 116 10.75 24.23 1.97
CA ASP A 116 11.09 25.02 0.80
C ASP A 116 12.05 26.16 1.19
N PRO A 117 13.23 26.27 0.56
CA PRO A 117 14.21 27.29 0.91
C PRO A 117 13.78 28.72 0.54
N LEU A 118 12.83 28.89 -0.39
CA LEU A 118 12.35 30.21 -0.85
C LEU A 118 11.03 30.59 -0.17
N THR A 119 10.02 29.71 -0.24
CA THR A 119 8.68 30.02 0.29
C THR A 119 8.55 29.74 1.78
N LEU A 120 9.51 29.01 2.36
CA LEU A 120 9.51 28.54 3.75
C LEU A 120 8.35 27.59 4.09
N THR A 121 7.57 27.16 3.10
CA THR A 121 6.49 26.17 3.23
C THR A 121 7.07 24.85 3.68
N GLN A 122 6.38 24.17 4.60
CA GLN A 122 6.77 22.84 5.05
C GLN A 122 5.92 21.77 4.36
N LYS A 123 6.55 20.65 4.05
CA LYS A 123 5.90 19.43 3.58
C LYS A 123 6.43 18.26 4.39
N THR A 124 5.59 17.27 4.59
CA THR A 124 5.98 16.00 5.23
C THR A 124 5.62 14.87 4.28
N TRP A 125 6.53 13.91 4.14
CA TRP A 125 6.28 12.64 3.45
C TRP A 125 6.22 11.52 4.46
N GLU A 126 5.16 10.72 4.39
CA GLU A 126 4.90 9.64 5.33
C GLU A 126 5.46 8.30 4.79
N GLY A 127 6.02 7.51 5.70
CA GLY A 127 6.38 6.12 5.46
C GLY A 127 5.15 5.22 5.33
N LEU A 128 5.32 4.06 4.72
CA LEU A 128 4.27 3.04 4.61
C LEU A 128 4.85 1.63 4.62
N ALA A 129 5.63 1.27 3.59
CA ALA A 129 6.03 -0.11 3.32
C ALA A 129 7.22 -0.60 4.16
N GLY A 130 8.11 0.28 4.61
CA GLY A 130 9.21 -0.12 5.50
C GLY A 130 10.24 -1.06 4.87
N LEU A 131 10.51 -0.92 3.56
CA LEU A 131 11.43 -1.81 2.85
C LEU A 131 12.92 -1.53 3.12
N CYS A 132 13.24 -0.36 3.66
CA CYS A 132 14.58 0.04 4.05
C CYS A 132 14.53 1.11 5.16
N PRO A 133 14.11 0.74 6.38
CA PRO A 133 13.98 1.67 7.50
C PRO A 133 15.32 2.33 7.89
N GLU A 134 16.44 1.63 7.68
CA GLU A 134 17.79 2.13 7.99
C GLU A 134 18.17 3.40 7.22
N TRP A 135 17.56 3.64 6.05
CA TRP A 135 17.82 4.83 5.24
C TRP A 135 17.32 6.11 5.89
N GLU A 136 16.46 6.03 6.91
CA GLU A 136 16.08 7.21 7.68
C GLU A 136 17.31 7.90 8.30
N THR A 137 18.22 7.10 8.87
CA THR A 137 19.32 7.58 9.73
C THR A 137 20.70 7.33 9.16
N SER A 138 20.83 6.46 8.16
CA SER A 138 22.12 6.07 7.58
C SER A 138 22.07 6.00 6.06
N ALA A 139 23.24 5.99 5.42
CA ALA A 139 23.31 5.76 3.97
C ALA A 139 22.81 4.33 3.65
N PRO A 140 22.03 4.15 2.57
CA PRO A 140 21.45 2.86 2.22
C PRO A 140 22.50 1.88 1.70
N SER A 141 22.33 0.59 2.03
CA SER A 141 23.11 -0.49 1.43
C SER A 141 22.77 -0.68 -0.05
N SER A 142 23.51 -1.54 -0.75
CA SER A 142 23.19 -1.89 -2.15
C SER A 142 21.86 -2.65 -2.24
N GLU A 143 21.60 -3.55 -1.32
CA GLU A 143 20.36 -4.32 -1.21
C GLU A 143 19.17 -3.39 -0.97
N CYS A 144 19.31 -2.43 -0.06
CA CYS A 144 18.31 -1.40 0.17
C CYS A 144 18.03 -0.59 -1.10
N LYS A 145 19.07 -0.08 -1.78
CA LYS A 145 18.90 0.69 -3.03
C LYS A 145 18.17 -0.12 -4.09
N ASN A 146 18.52 -1.39 -4.26
CA ASN A 146 17.87 -2.26 -5.23
C ASN A 146 16.39 -2.47 -4.88
N ARG A 147 16.09 -2.82 -3.63
CA ARG A 147 14.72 -3.05 -3.17
C ARG A 147 13.84 -1.82 -3.28
N ILE A 148 14.36 -0.63 -2.92
CA ILE A 148 13.61 0.63 -3.08
C ILE A 148 13.43 0.97 -4.55
N SER A 149 14.42 0.72 -5.40
CA SER A 149 14.28 0.87 -6.86
C SER A 149 13.16 -0.02 -7.40
N SER A 150 13.12 -1.29 -6.98
CA SER A 150 12.07 -2.24 -7.33
C SER A 150 10.69 -1.75 -6.87
N CYS A 151 10.56 -1.22 -5.65
CA CYS A 151 9.30 -0.70 -5.12
C CYS A 151 8.81 0.52 -5.91
N LEU A 152 9.71 1.46 -6.21
CA LEU A 152 9.39 2.65 -7.00
C LEU A 152 8.92 2.28 -8.41
N LEU A 153 9.56 1.30 -9.04
CA LEU A 153 9.16 0.83 -10.36
C LEU A 153 7.86 0.02 -10.33
N ALA A 154 7.67 -0.84 -9.32
CA ALA A 154 6.40 -1.51 -9.08
C ALA A 154 5.25 -0.50 -8.93
N ARG A 155 5.51 0.67 -8.35
CA ARG A 155 4.53 1.76 -8.19
C ARG A 155 4.47 2.76 -9.35
N ASN A 156 5.23 2.54 -10.43
CA ASN A 156 5.08 3.27 -11.68
C ASN A 156 3.68 3.00 -12.29
N ASN A 157 3.26 3.78 -13.29
CA ASN A 157 2.03 4.57 -13.27
C ASN A 157 1.92 5.42 -14.52
N ALA A 158 2.24 4.94 -15.74
CA ALA A 158 2.26 5.78 -16.95
C ALA A 158 1.02 6.70 -17.11
N TYR A 159 -0.16 6.23 -16.70
CA TYR A 159 -1.43 6.98 -16.74
C TYR A 159 -1.77 7.75 -15.46
N GLY A 160 -0.98 7.62 -14.40
CA GLY A 160 -1.23 8.21 -13.09
C GLY A 160 -2.46 7.66 -12.38
N ARG A 161 -3.10 6.61 -12.91
CA ARG A 161 -4.27 5.98 -12.31
C ARG A 161 -3.87 5.34 -10.98
N ARG A 162 -4.57 5.70 -9.91
CA ARG A 162 -4.32 5.16 -8.58
C ARG A 162 -5.01 3.82 -8.43
N VAL A 163 -4.26 2.74 -8.53
CA VAL A 163 -4.74 1.38 -8.28
C VAL A 163 -3.94 0.78 -7.13
N GLU A 164 -4.61 -0.01 -6.31
CA GLU A 164 -3.97 -0.76 -5.23
C GLU A 164 -3.26 -1.99 -5.82
N LEU A 165 -1.99 -2.17 -5.48
CA LEU A 165 -1.19 -3.33 -5.90
C LEU A 165 -0.89 -4.21 -4.70
N SER A 166 -0.87 -5.53 -4.88
CA SER A 166 -0.20 -6.44 -3.95
C SER A 166 1.26 -6.59 -4.43
N ILE A 167 2.22 -6.14 -3.62
CA ILE A 167 3.65 -6.31 -3.94
C ILE A 167 4.27 -7.39 -3.06
N ARG A 168 5.02 -8.28 -3.70
CA ARG A 168 5.60 -9.49 -3.08
C ARG A 168 7.07 -9.60 -3.44
N GLY A 169 7.84 -10.26 -2.60
CA GLY A 169 9.29 -10.26 -2.71
C GLY A 169 9.92 -10.88 -1.48
N GLU A 170 11.24 -11.03 -1.52
CA GLU A 170 11.98 -11.67 -0.45
C GLU A 170 13.00 -10.74 0.23
N ASP A 171 13.15 -10.96 1.54
CA ASP A 171 14.30 -10.47 2.29
C ASP A 171 14.78 -11.57 3.23
N ALA A 172 15.82 -12.30 2.83
CA ALA A 172 16.40 -13.37 3.64
C ALA A 172 16.84 -12.92 5.05
N GLN A 173 17.14 -11.62 5.25
CA GLN A 173 17.47 -11.09 6.57
C GLN A 173 16.22 -10.79 7.42
N HIS A 174 15.09 -10.55 6.77
CA HIS A 174 13.83 -10.18 7.41
C HIS A 174 12.64 -10.82 6.65
N PRO A 175 12.38 -12.13 6.79
CA PRO A 175 11.33 -12.82 6.01
C PRO A 175 9.93 -12.22 6.15
N GLY A 176 9.63 -11.58 7.28
CA GLY A 176 8.38 -10.85 7.48
C GLY A 176 8.29 -9.49 6.80
N ARG A 177 9.24 -9.11 5.94
CA ARG A 177 9.23 -7.80 5.26
C ARG A 177 8.14 -7.70 4.22
N PHE A 178 7.76 -8.80 3.58
CA PHE A 178 6.65 -8.87 2.60
C PHE A 178 5.47 -9.69 3.12
N PRO A 179 4.75 -9.21 4.15
CA PRO A 179 3.60 -9.96 4.68
C PRO A 179 2.42 -9.89 3.70
N LEU A 180 1.66 -10.98 3.64
CA LEU A 180 0.38 -11.05 2.93
C LEU A 180 -0.79 -11.00 3.93
N GLU A 181 -1.80 -10.17 3.65
CA GLU A 181 -2.97 -10.12 4.52
C GLU A 181 -3.74 -11.45 4.45
N ALA A 182 -3.95 -12.08 5.61
CA ALA A 182 -4.85 -13.23 5.72
C ALA A 182 -6.31 -12.85 5.42
N GLN A 183 -6.67 -11.59 5.64
CA GLN A 183 -8.01 -11.03 5.37
C GLN A 183 -7.87 -9.62 4.80
N THR A 184 -8.33 -9.42 3.56
CA THR A 184 -8.14 -8.16 2.84
C THR A 184 -9.25 -7.16 3.11
N ARG A 185 -8.86 -5.94 3.48
CA ARG A 185 -9.78 -4.82 3.68
C ARG A 185 -10.08 -4.08 2.37
N PRO A 186 -11.32 -3.55 2.21
CA PRO A 186 -11.68 -2.72 1.06
C PRO A 186 -10.67 -1.60 0.78
N VAL A 187 -10.51 -1.27 -0.50
CA VAL A 187 -9.70 -0.15 -0.95
C VAL A 187 -10.43 1.16 -0.64
N GLU A 188 -9.75 2.09 0.01
CA GLU A 188 -10.35 3.36 0.46
C GLU A 188 -10.26 4.50 -0.56
N PHE A 189 -9.52 4.31 -1.65
CA PHE A 189 -9.26 5.32 -2.65
C PHE A 189 -9.74 4.86 -4.02
N ASP A 190 -10.45 5.74 -4.70
CA ASP A 190 -11.13 5.41 -5.93
C ASP A 190 -10.41 6.05 -7.13
N PRO A 191 -9.90 5.27 -8.10
CA PRO A 191 -9.34 5.83 -9.32
C PRO A 191 -10.36 6.69 -10.09
N ASP A 192 -11.65 6.39 -10.00
CA ASP A 192 -12.70 7.10 -10.73
C ASP A 192 -13.05 8.45 -10.07
N LEU A 193 -12.60 8.67 -8.82
CA LEU A 193 -12.61 9.96 -8.13
C LEU A 193 -11.26 10.71 -8.26
N GLY A 194 -10.53 10.48 -9.36
CA GLY A 194 -9.19 11.04 -9.55
C GLY A 194 -8.15 10.51 -8.56
N GLY A 195 -8.36 9.31 -8.01
CA GLY A 195 -7.53 8.73 -6.96
C GLY A 195 -7.80 9.30 -5.55
N GLY A 196 -8.89 10.04 -5.39
CA GLY A 196 -9.36 10.59 -4.12
C GLY A 196 -9.84 9.51 -3.15
N ARG A 197 -9.88 9.83 -1.86
CA ARG A 197 -10.42 8.95 -0.82
C ARG A 197 -11.94 8.93 -0.91
N VAL A 198 -12.55 7.76 -0.85
CA VAL A 198 -14.02 7.62 -0.82
C VAL A 198 -14.56 8.36 0.41
N PRO A 199 -15.44 9.36 0.24
CA PRO A 199 -15.98 10.18 1.33
C PRO A 199 -16.44 9.39 2.55
N SER A 200 -17.12 8.26 2.33
CA SER A 200 -17.60 7.37 3.38
C SER A 200 -16.55 6.98 4.43
N PHE A 201 -15.28 6.85 4.07
CA PHE A 201 -14.22 6.51 5.02
C PHE A 201 -13.71 7.71 5.83
N ASN A 202 -14.06 8.95 5.46
CA ASN A 202 -13.66 10.15 6.20
C ASN A 202 -14.40 10.23 7.53
N ALA A 203 -13.76 10.80 8.56
CA ALA A 203 -14.46 11.09 9.81
C ALA A 203 -15.61 12.07 9.54
N CYS A 204 -16.72 11.91 10.25
CA CYS A 204 -17.83 12.86 10.17
C CYS A 204 -17.43 14.20 10.80
N THR A 205 -17.66 15.29 10.08
CA THR A 205 -17.42 16.66 10.59
C THR A 205 -18.50 17.12 11.56
N THR A 206 -19.71 16.57 11.44
CA THR A 206 -20.84 16.80 12.32
C THR A 206 -21.47 15.47 12.74
N ALA A 207 -22.12 15.46 13.90
CA ALA A 207 -22.87 14.29 14.36
C ALA A 207 -24.00 13.95 13.39
N GLN A 208 -24.08 12.70 12.93
CA GLN A 208 -25.08 12.23 11.99
C GLN A 208 -25.64 10.88 12.42
N SER A 209 -26.96 10.77 12.41
CA SER A 209 -27.72 9.56 12.73
C SER A 209 -28.61 9.15 11.57
N THR A 210 -27.99 8.82 10.43
CA THR A 210 -28.67 8.35 9.22
C THR A 210 -27.81 7.31 8.52
N MET A 211 -28.44 6.30 7.92
CA MET A 211 -27.78 5.27 7.14
C MET A 211 -27.31 5.78 5.75
N SER A 212 -27.85 6.92 5.31
CA SER A 212 -27.47 7.56 4.05
C SER A 212 -26.20 8.41 4.11
N ARG A 213 -25.50 8.48 5.25
CA ARG A 213 -24.33 9.34 5.38
C ARG A 213 -23.12 8.75 4.67
N ASP A 214 -22.24 9.63 4.20
CA ASP A 214 -20.98 9.28 3.55
C ASP A 214 -19.80 9.76 4.39
N CYS A 215 -19.81 9.41 5.68
CA CYS A 215 -18.71 9.60 6.61
C CYS A 215 -18.81 8.60 7.78
N GLY A 216 -17.69 8.36 8.45
CA GLY A 216 -17.57 7.56 9.66
C GLY A 216 -17.68 6.05 9.42
N TRP A 217 -17.57 5.60 8.16
CA TRP A 217 -17.55 4.19 7.84
C TRP A 217 -16.15 3.60 7.98
N LYS A 218 -16.11 2.34 8.43
CA LYS A 218 -14.90 1.53 8.52
C LYS A 218 -14.98 0.38 7.54
N ALA A 219 -13.87 0.11 6.88
CA ALA A 219 -13.72 -1.03 5.99
C ALA A 219 -13.75 -2.33 6.83
N ASP A 220 -14.63 -3.29 6.53
CA ASP A 220 -14.57 -4.64 7.11
C ASP A 220 -13.68 -5.50 6.22
N PHE A 221 -14.24 -6.35 5.34
CA PHE A 221 -13.46 -7.21 4.45
C PHE A 221 -14.09 -7.39 3.07
N ILE A 222 -13.33 -8.02 2.18
CA ILE A 222 -13.76 -8.42 0.83
C ILE A 222 -14.26 -9.88 0.85
N GLY A 223 -15.29 -10.13 0.04
CA GLY A 223 -15.85 -11.45 -0.25
C GLY A 223 -15.94 -11.73 -1.74
N ARG A 224 -16.24 -12.99 -2.06
CA ARG A 224 -16.46 -13.50 -3.42
C ARG A 224 -17.75 -14.30 -3.46
N CYS A 225 -18.46 -14.22 -4.57
CA CYS A 225 -19.69 -14.95 -4.84
C CYS A 225 -19.80 -15.26 -6.34
N VAL A 226 -20.78 -16.10 -6.71
CA VAL A 226 -21.09 -16.36 -8.12
C VAL A 226 -21.97 -15.23 -8.66
N PRO A 227 -21.60 -14.55 -9.76
CA PRO A 227 -22.41 -13.49 -10.35
C PRO A 227 -23.89 -13.88 -10.52
N GLY A 228 -24.80 -12.98 -10.14
CA GLY A 228 -26.26 -13.21 -10.19
C GLY A 228 -26.82 -14.04 -9.03
N GLN A 229 -25.99 -14.65 -8.19
CA GLN A 229 -26.44 -15.38 -7.01
C GLN A 229 -26.95 -14.44 -5.91
N THR A 230 -28.02 -14.81 -5.22
CA THR A 230 -28.39 -14.13 -3.97
C THR A 230 -27.36 -14.38 -2.87
N VAL A 231 -26.91 -13.32 -2.20
CA VAL A 231 -26.01 -13.35 -1.06
C VAL A 231 -26.71 -12.73 0.15
N ARG A 232 -26.57 -13.36 1.32
CA ARG A 232 -27.08 -12.87 2.60
C ARG A 232 -25.95 -12.77 3.60
N LEU A 233 -25.82 -11.62 4.24
CA LEU A 233 -24.86 -11.41 5.31
C LEU A 233 -25.41 -10.48 6.38
N GLY A 234 -24.87 -10.55 7.58
CA GLY A 234 -25.29 -9.68 8.67
C GLY A 234 -24.29 -9.58 9.79
N ALA A 235 -24.60 -8.68 10.73
CA ALA A 235 -23.88 -8.47 11.98
C ALA A 235 -24.88 -8.48 13.16
N GLY A 236 -25.43 -9.66 13.45
CA GLY A 236 -26.41 -9.92 14.51
C GLY A 236 -27.87 -9.82 14.07
N GLY A 237 -28.14 -9.50 12.80
CA GLY A 237 -29.47 -9.47 12.20
C GLY A 237 -29.84 -10.77 11.49
N LYS A 238 -31.13 -11.03 11.31
CA LYS A 238 -31.63 -12.13 10.46
C LYS A 238 -31.73 -11.70 9.00
N ALA A 239 -31.53 -12.63 8.07
CA ALA A 239 -31.73 -12.40 6.63
C ALA A 239 -33.05 -11.66 6.34
N PRO A 240 -33.03 -10.46 5.72
CA PRO A 240 -34.23 -9.63 5.52
C PRO A 240 -35.36 -10.29 4.71
N ASP A 241 -35.01 -11.14 3.75
CA ASP A 241 -35.96 -11.83 2.87
C ASP A 241 -36.53 -13.12 3.47
N GLN A 242 -35.93 -13.63 4.54
CA GLN A 242 -36.40 -14.83 5.24
C GLN A 242 -37.09 -14.50 6.56
N CYS A 243 -36.56 -13.53 7.32
CA CYS A 243 -36.92 -13.16 8.69
C CYS A 243 -37.11 -14.33 9.70
N THR A 244 -36.64 -15.49 9.31
CA THR A 244 -36.68 -16.76 10.03
C THR A 244 -35.24 -17.28 10.10
N GLY A 245 -34.98 -18.26 10.98
CA GLY A 245 -33.62 -18.76 11.20
C GLY A 245 -32.78 -17.93 12.19
N SER A 246 -31.49 -18.27 12.25
CA SER A 246 -30.50 -17.69 13.15
C SER A 246 -30.01 -16.33 12.66
N ALA A 247 -29.57 -15.48 13.59
CA ALA A 247 -28.88 -14.26 13.25
C ALA A 247 -27.55 -14.56 12.54
N LEU A 248 -27.20 -13.76 11.55
CA LEU A 248 -25.92 -13.81 10.85
C LEU A 248 -24.95 -12.87 11.56
N GLY A 249 -23.84 -13.39 12.07
CA GLY A 249 -22.81 -12.57 12.72
C GLY A 249 -23.26 -12.00 14.07
N SER A 250 -22.59 -10.95 14.54
CA SER A 250 -22.90 -10.25 15.79
C SER A 250 -22.56 -8.77 15.72
N SER A 251 -23.20 -7.97 16.58
CA SER A 251 -22.87 -6.55 16.83
C SER A 251 -22.81 -6.31 18.33
N SER A 252 -21.97 -5.36 18.76
CA SER A 252 -21.86 -4.94 20.17
C SER A 252 -21.61 -3.44 20.29
N GLY A 253 -21.96 -2.86 21.44
CA GLY A 253 -21.85 -1.42 21.68
C GLY A 253 -23.01 -0.66 21.08
N ALA A 254 -22.72 0.34 20.24
CA ALA A 254 -23.74 1.12 19.53
C ALA A 254 -24.60 0.26 18.59
N ARG A 255 -25.78 0.78 18.22
CA ARG A 255 -26.54 0.25 17.08
C ARG A 255 -25.69 0.37 15.82
N MET A 256 -25.41 -0.75 15.17
CA MET A 256 -24.54 -0.77 13.98
C MET A 256 -25.35 -0.76 12.68
N MET A 257 -24.69 -0.35 11.60
CA MET A 257 -25.17 -0.42 10.23
C MET A 257 -24.11 -1.01 9.30
N LEU A 258 -24.57 -1.62 8.21
CA LEU A 258 -23.75 -2.23 7.17
C LEU A 258 -24.04 -1.57 5.82
N ARG A 259 -23.03 -1.48 4.98
CA ARG A 259 -23.12 -1.17 3.55
C ARG A 259 -22.28 -2.17 2.79
N VAL A 260 -22.82 -2.67 1.68
CA VAL A 260 -22.16 -3.60 0.78
C VAL A 260 -21.94 -2.91 -0.55
N CYS A 261 -20.71 -2.99 -1.02
CA CYS A 261 -20.25 -2.37 -2.25
C CYS A 261 -19.77 -3.45 -3.23
N ASP A 262 -19.92 -3.18 -4.52
CA ASP A 262 -19.36 -3.97 -5.61
C ASP A 262 -17.85 -3.89 -5.57
N ASP A 263 -17.22 -5.03 -5.87
CA ASP A 263 -15.79 -5.17 -6.06
C ASP A 263 -14.97 -4.79 -4.80
N LEU A 264 -13.73 -4.33 -4.96
CA LEU A 264 -12.80 -4.08 -3.86
C LEU A 264 -12.93 -2.71 -3.21
N ILE A 265 -13.48 -1.72 -3.91
CA ILE A 265 -13.47 -0.31 -3.47
C ILE A 265 -14.73 -0.02 -2.65
N GLY A 266 -14.56 0.64 -1.50
CA GLY A 266 -15.71 1.12 -0.73
C GLY A 266 -16.57 2.10 -1.52
N CYS A 267 -17.79 2.36 -1.07
CA CYS A 267 -18.75 3.16 -1.84
C CYS A 267 -19.57 4.11 -0.98
N ASP A 268 -19.90 5.26 -1.58
CA ASP A 268 -20.86 6.22 -1.04
C ASP A 268 -22.31 5.77 -1.30
N GLN A 269 -23.25 6.37 -0.59
CA GLN A 269 -24.67 6.01 -0.60
C GLN A 269 -25.29 6.08 -1.99
N GLY A 270 -24.88 7.08 -2.78
CA GLY A 270 -25.37 7.34 -4.13
C GLY A 270 -24.52 6.70 -5.23
N SER A 271 -23.49 5.93 -4.89
CA SER A 271 -22.61 5.28 -5.86
C SER A 271 -23.32 4.10 -6.54
N GLU A 272 -23.06 3.91 -7.83
CA GLU A 272 -23.50 2.73 -8.58
C GLU A 272 -22.89 1.42 -8.03
N ARG A 273 -21.75 1.51 -7.33
CA ARG A 273 -21.15 0.35 -6.65
C ARG A 273 -21.95 -0.08 -5.42
N LYS A 274 -22.89 0.71 -4.90
CA LYS A 274 -23.64 0.31 -3.71
C LYS A 274 -24.64 -0.81 -4.05
N LEU A 275 -24.42 -1.98 -3.45
CA LEU A 275 -25.28 -3.15 -3.65
C LEU A 275 -26.44 -3.20 -2.66
N ALA A 276 -26.18 -2.92 -1.38
CA ALA A 276 -27.18 -2.91 -0.32
C ALA A 276 -26.68 -2.18 0.93
N ASP A 277 -27.60 -1.78 1.79
CA ASP A 277 -27.31 -1.20 3.11
C ASP A 277 -28.39 -1.62 4.13
N SER A 278 -28.05 -1.61 5.41
CA SER A 278 -28.99 -1.96 6.48
C SER A 278 -28.57 -1.38 7.82
N GLN A 279 -29.55 -1.00 8.62
CA GLN A 279 -29.40 -0.50 10.00
C GLN A 279 -30.24 -1.30 11.01
N GLY A 280 -30.75 -2.47 10.59
CA GLY A 280 -31.77 -3.23 11.29
C GLY A 280 -32.59 -4.07 10.31
N THR A 281 -33.09 -5.20 10.78
CA THR A 281 -33.83 -6.17 9.96
C THR A 281 -34.84 -6.93 10.82
N CYS A 282 -35.95 -7.37 10.24
CA CYS A 282 -36.93 -8.25 10.90
C CYS A 282 -37.35 -7.77 12.30
N SER A 283 -37.68 -6.47 12.41
CA SER A 283 -38.04 -5.76 13.65
C SER A 283 -36.92 -5.63 14.71
N GLY A 284 -35.71 -6.12 14.42
CA GLY A 284 -34.51 -5.94 15.24
C GLY A 284 -33.67 -4.73 14.81
N LEU A 285 -32.79 -4.29 15.71
CA LEU A 285 -31.86 -3.17 15.48
C LEU A 285 -30.52 -3.59 14.86
N ASN A 286 -30.24 -4.89 14.82
CA ASN A 286 -28.99 -5.40 14.24
C ASN A 286 -29.11 -5.52 12.72
N PRO A 287 -28.07 -5.10 11.96
CA PRO A 287 -28.15 -5.06 10.51
C PRO A 287 -27.93 -6.44 9.89
N ALA A 288 -28.66 -6.69 8.81
CA ALA A 288 -28.39 -7.74 7.83
C ALA A 288 -28.91 -7.27 6.46
N VAL A 289 -28.30 -7.78 5.40
CA VAL A 289 -28.58 -7.42 4.02
C VAL A 289 -28.74 -8.67 3.16
N THR A 290 -29.59 -8.56 2.14
CA THR A 290 -29.70 -9.50 1.03
C THR A 290 -29.43 -8.72 -0.25
N PHE A 291 -28.53 -9.19 -1.10
CA PHE A 291 -28.19 -8.56 -2.38
C PHE A 291 -27.92 -9.60 -3.46
N THR A 292 -27.87 -9.16 -4.71
CA THR A 292 -27.47 -9.99 -5.84
C THR A 292 -25.98 -9.81 -6.07
N CYS A 293 -25.25 -10.92 -6.15
CA CYS A 293 -23.82 -10.90 -6.41
C CYS A 293 -23.52 -10.16 -7.72
N PRO A 294 -22.62 -9.17 -7.71
CA PRO A 294 -22.32 -8.36 -8.89
C PRO A 294 -21.59 -9.17 -9.96
N THR A 295 -21.48 -8.59 -11.15
CA THR A 295 -20.81 -9.21 -12.30
C THR A 295 -19.30 -9.40 -12.09
N SER A 296 -18.69 -8.54 -11.25
CA SER A 296 -17.29 -8.67 -10.79
C SER A 296 -17.05 -9.97 -10.02
N GLY A 297 -18.10 -10.59 -9.48
CA GLY A 297 -18.01 -11.74 -8.57
C GLY A 297 -17.40 -11.40 -7.20
N HIS A 298 -17.10 -10.13 -6.93
CA HIS A 298 -16.52 -9.66 -5.68
C HIS A 298 -17.43 -8.63 -5.03
N PHE A 299 -17.41 -8.59 -3.71
CA PHE A 299 -18.10 -7.54 -2.95
C PHE A 299 -17.26 -7.19 -1.74
N ASN A 300 -17.50 -6.03 -1.16
CA ASN A 300 -16.87 -5.62 0.08
C ASN A 300 -17.89 -5.04 1.05
N VAL A 301 -17.60 -5.15 2.35
CA VAL A 301 -18.50 -4.69 3.41
C VAL A 301 -17.85 -3.55 4.17
N MET A 302 -18.66 -2.53 4.43
CA MET A 302 -18.34 -1.40 5.29
C MET A 302 -19.31 -1.41 6.48
N SER A 303 -18.82 -0.97 7.64
CA SER A 303 -19.63 -0.89 8.85
C SER A 303 -19.45 0.44 9.58
N ALA A 304 -20.47 0.86 10.30
CA ALA A 304 -20.42 2.05 11.12
C ALA A 304 -21.47 1.99 12.24
N PRO A 305 -21.30 2.73 13.34
CA PRO A 305 -22.38 3.02 14.27
C PRO A 305 -23.46 3.87 13.60
N TYR A 306 -24.74 3.62 13.85
CA TYR A 306 -25.84 4.42 13.31
C TYR A 306 -25.73 5.90 13.71
N ASP A 307 -25.36 6.18 14.96
CA ASP A 307 -24.96 7.51 15.41
C ASP A 307 -23.44 7.65 15.30
N SER A 308 -22.97 8.59 14.49
CA SER A 308 -21.54 8.77 14.18
C SER A 308 -20.68 9.17 15.38
N THR A 309 -21.28 9.53 16.51
CA THR A 309 -20.58 9.91 17.74
C THR A 309 -20.31 8.73 18.68
N LEU A 310 -20.94 7.59 18.42
CA LEU A 310 -20.82 6.39 19.26
C LEU A 310 -19.76 5.43 18.72
N VAL A 311 -19.43 4.43 19.52
CA VAL A 311 -18.50 3.34 19.17
C VAL A 311 -19.22 2.01 19.25
N GLY A 312 -18.93 1.13 18.30
CA GLY A 312 -19.42 -0.23 18.30
C GLY A 312 -18.56 -1.10 17.39
N ALA A 313 -18.78 -2.41 17.49
CA ALA A 313 -18.05 -3.41 16.74
C ALA A 313 -19.02 -4.37 16.05
N VAL A 314 -18.59 -4.93 14.94
CA VAL A 314 -19.33 -5.94 14.19
C VAL A 314 -18.46 -7.16 13.95
N THR A 315 -19.06 -8.34 13.99
CA THR A 315 -18.53 -9.55 13.36
C THR A 315 -19.49 -9.92 12.25
N VAL A 316 -19.14 -9.58 11.00
CA VAL A 316 -19.96 -9.92 9.83
C VAL A 316 -19.84 -11.42 9.52
N ALA A 317 -20.97 -12.08 9.32
CA ALA A 317 -21.04 -13.45 8.80
C ALA A 317 -21.94 -13.54 7.57
N VAL A 318 -21.54 -14.40 6.64
CA VAL A 318 -22.34 -14.77 5.47
C VAL A 318 -23.14 -16.02 5.79
N GLU A 319 -24.35 -16.12 5.24
CA GLU A 319 -25.16 -17.34 5.31
C GLU A 319 -24.45 -18.51 4.62
N THR A 320 -24.09 -19.54 5.38
CA THR A 320 -23.39 -20.74 4.87
C THR A 320 -24.35 -21.81 4.33
N SER A 321 -25.66 -21.68 4.60
CA SER A 321 -26.70 -22.63 4.19
C SER A 321 -27.15 -22.49 2.73
N THR A 322 -26.69 -21.45 2.01
CA THR A 322 -27.05 -21.24 0.60
C THR A 322 -25.82 -21.08 -0.28
N SER A 323 -25.66 -22.02 -1.22
CA SER A 323 -24.64 -22.07 -2.29
C SER A 323 -23.19 -22.24 -1.80
N ALA A 324 -22.53 -23.32 -2.27
CA ALA A 324 -21.17 -23.73 -1.88
C ALA A 324 -20.04 -22.75 -2.28
N PHE A 325 -20.34 -21.58 -2.84
CA PHE A 325 -19.37 -20.72 -3.54
C PHE A 325 -19.27 -19.28 -3.01
N THR A 326 -20.03 -18.89 -1.97
CA THR A 326 -19.80 -17.60 -1.31
C THR A 326 -18.72 -17.71 -0.24
N SER A 327 -17.71 -16.86 -0.31
CA SER A 327 -16.65 -16.74 0.70
C SER A 327 -16.49 -15.28 1.13
N TYR A 328 -16.09 -15.06 2.37
CA TYR A 328 -15.91 -13.74 2.96
C TYR A 328 -14.64 -13.71 3.81
N ARG A 329 -14.00 -12.54 3.89
CA ARG A 329 -12.65 -12.37 4.47
C ARG A 329 -11.59 -13.10 3.64
N LEU A 330 -11.59 -12.82 2.34
CA LEU A 330 -10.61 -13.37 1.41
C LEU A 330 -9.19 -12.91 1.78
N SER A 331 -8.19 -13.75 1.55
CA SER A 331 -6.78 -13.39 1.67
C SER A 331 -6.33 -12.47 0.53
N GLU A 332 -5.23 -11.74 0.74
CA GLU A 332 -4.63 -10.89 -0.27
C GLU A 332 -4.25 -11.67 -1.53
N SER A 333 -3.70 -12.87 -1.36
CA SER A 333 -3.36 -13.78 -2.46
C SER A 333 -4.57 -14.24 -3.27
N THR A 334 -5.76 -14.25 -2.66
CA THR A 334 -7.02 -14.58 -3.34
C THR A 334 -7.60 -13.36 -4.07
N VAL A 335 -7.50 -12.18 -3.45
CA VAL A 335 -8.01 -10.92 -4.02
C VAL A 335 -7.12 -10.45 -5.18
N TYR A 336 -5.81 -10.51 -5.02
CA TYR A 336 -4.81 -10.09 -6.01
C TYR A 336 -4.19 -11.34 -6.66
N GLY A 337 -4.94 -11.96 -7.57
CA GLY A 337 -4.57 -13.22 -8.22
C GLY A 337 -3.79 -13.06 -9.52
N PHE A 338 -3.78 -11.89 -10.14
CA PHE A 338 -3.16 -11.69 -11.45
C PHE A 338 -1.72 -11.24 -11.33
N ARG A 339 -0.79 -12.18 -11.52
CA ARG A 339 0.64 -11.87 -11.51
C ARG A 339 1.02 -11.03 -12.72
N GLU A 340 1.56 -9.84 -12.48
CA GLU A 340 1.97 -8.90 -13.52
C GLU A 340 3.37 -9.26 -14.06
N GLY A 341 4.32 -9.43 -13.16
CA GLY A 341 5.74 -9.55 -13.50
C GLY A 341 6.61 -9.04 -12.35
N ALA A 342 7.92 -9.01 -12.57
CA ALA A 342 8.88 -8.53 -11.59
C ALA A 342 9.64 -7.30 -12.08
N TYR A 343 9.96 -6.44 -11.12
CA TYR A 343 10.68 -5.19 -11.29
C TYR A 343 11.95 -5.23 -10.45
N TYR A 344 13.09 -4.90 -11.04
CA TYR A 344 14.39 -5.03 -10.38
C TYR A 344 15.44 -4.11 -11.00
N GLY A 345 16.50 -3.81 -10.25
CA GLY A 345 17.61 -2.98 -10.70
C GLY A 345 17.98 -1.90 -9.69
N ASN A 346 18.65 -0.84 -10.18
CA ASN A 346 19.04 0.31 -9.39
C ASN A 346 18.81 1.64 -10.14
N ILE A 347 17.93 2.50 -9.63
CA ILE A 347 17.74 3.88 -10.14
C ILE A 347 18.79 4.87 -9.61
N PHE A 348 19.55 4.46 -8.59
CA PHE A 348 20.50 5.30 -7.87
C PHE A 348 21.95 5.16 -8.37
N ASP A 349 22.13 4.71 -9.61
CA ASP A 349 23.42 4.75 -10.29
C ASP A 349 23.49 6.00 -11.16
N SER A 350 24.12 7.05 -10.64
CA SER A 350 24.27 8.35 -11.30
C SER A 350 25.02 8.28 -12.62
N SER A 351 25.86 7.26 -12.83
CA SER A 351 26.59 7.02 -14.09
C SER A 351 25.73 6.33 -15.16
N ALA A 352 24.60 5.73 -14.75
CA ALA A 352 23.71 4.96 -15.59
C ALA A 352 22.41 5.71 -15.95
N LEU A 353 22.44 7.04 -15.95
CA LEU A 353 21.31 7.91 -16.29
C LEU A 353 21.41 8.38 -17.75
N ALA A 354 20.31 8.26 -18.51
CA ALA A 354 20.23 8.71 -19.90
C ALA A 354 19.67 10.12 -20.07
N ALA A 355 19.19 10.74 -18.98
CA ALA A 355 18.65 12.09 -18.96
C ALA A 355 19.18 12.84 -17.73
N LYS A 356 19.18 14.17 -17.83
CA LYS A 356 19.52 15.05 -16.70
C LYS A 356 18.46 16.12 -16.50
N VAL A 357 17.83 16.15 -15.33
CA VAL A 357 16.91 17.21 -14.91
C VAL A 357 17.48 17.91 -13.69
N TYR A 358 17.39 19.24 -13.62
CA TYR A 358 17.85 20.00 -12.45
C TYR A 358 17.13 21.33 -12.32
N VAL A 359 17.16 21.89 -11.12
CA VAL A 359 16.68 23.23 -10.78
C VAL A 359 17.89 24.17 -10.68
N GLU A 360 17.87 25.26 -11.44
CA GLU A 360 18.86 26.35 -11.42
C GLU A 360 18.67 27.26 -10.18
N ASP A 361 19.64 28.14 -9.91
CA ASP A 361 19.61 29.05 -8.74
C ASP A 361 18.46 30.06 -8.83
N ASN A 362 18.10 30.47 -10.04
CA ASN A 362 16.92 31.30 -10.30
C ASN A 362 15.59 30.53 -10.12
N GLY A 363 15.63 29.21 -9.94
CA GLY A 363 14.47 28.33 -9.82
C GLY A 363 13.93 27.75 -11.10
N GLU A 364 14.56 28.02 -12.25
CA GLU A 364 14.15 27.44 -13.52
C GLU A 364 14.49 25.95 -13.57
N ILE A 365 13.57 25.14 -14.08
CA ILE A 365 13.74 23.69 -14.20
C ILE A 365 14.23 23.38 -15.62
N ARG A 366 15.38 22.72 -15.73
CA ARG A 366 16.00 22.31 -17.00
C ARG A 366 15.83 20.82 -17.24
N GLY A 367 15.73 20.43 -18.51
CA GLY A 367 15.77 19.02 -18.94
C GLY A 367 14.44 18.27 -18.98
N LYS A 368 13.31 18.89 -18.61
CA LYS A 368 11.98 18.22 -18.60
C LYS A 368 11.48 17.75 -19.98
N ASN A 369 11.95 18.38 -21.06
CA ASN A 369 11.48 18.11 -22.42
C ASN A 369 12.35 17.07 -23.18
N GLN A 370 13.26 16.38 -22.48
CA GLN A 370 14.12 15.37 -23.10
C GLN A 370 13.31 14.15 -23.54
N VAL A 371 13.68 13.59 -24.69
CA VAL A 371 13.15 12.33 -25.20
C VAL A 371 14.31 11.35 -25.31
N VAL A 372 14.29 10.32 -24.47
CA VAL A 372 15.23 9.21 -24.46
C VAL A 372 14.56 8.02 -25.14
N HIS A 373 15.19 7.44 -26.17
CA HIS A 373 14.76 6.15 -26.69
C HIS A 373 15.16 5.03 -25.72
N GLY A 374 14.17 4.26 -25.27
CA GLY A 374 14.31 3.22 -24.25
C GLY A 374 14.34 3.76 -22.82
N SER A 375 15.05 3.03 -21.95
CA SER A 375 15.08 3.32 -20.51
C SER A 375 15.97 4.52 -20.15
N VAL A 376 15.45 5.41 -19.30
CA VAL A 376 16.19 6.51 -18.67
C VAL A 376 17.15 5.98 -17.60
N TYR A 377 16.69 5.03 -16.79
CA TYR A 377 17.56 4.30 -15.86
C TYR A 377 18.11 3.06 -16.57
N ARG A 378 19.40 3.09 -16.93
CA ARG A 378 20.01 2.02 -17.74
C ARG A 378 20.21 0.71 -16.97
N LYS A 379 20.18 0.77 -15.64
CA LYS A 379 20.25 -0.39 -14.73
C LYS A 379 18.92 -0.73 -14.07
N MET A 380 17.79 -0.39 -14.71
CA MET A 380 16.47 -0.85 -14.30
C MET A 380 15.85 -1.76 -15.34
N PHE A 381 15.23 -2.83 -14.85
CA PHE A 381 14.72 -3.93 -15.65
C PHE A 381 13.33 -4.33 -15.19
N SER A 382 12.59 -4.93 -16.11
CA SER A 382 11.35 -5.63 -15.79
C SER A 382 11.27 -6.90 -16.61
N CYS A 383 10.62 -7.91 -16.05
CA CYS A 383 10.15 -9.08 -16.80
C CYS A 383 8.65 -9.23 -16.57
N GLN A 384 7.98 -9.94 -17.47
CA GLN A 384 6.53 -10.11 -17.43
C GLN A 384 6.17 -11.56 -17.11
N ALA A 385 5.08 -11.75 -16.38
CA ALA A 385 4.59 -13.08 -16.07
C ALA A 385 4.20 -13.83 -17.36
N PRO A 386 4.47 -15.15 -17.48
CA PRO A 386 4.19 -15.92 -18.69
C PRO A 386 2.70 -16.04 -19.05
N GLU A 387 1.81 -15.65 -18.14
CA GLU A 387 0.37 -15.70 -18.33
C GLU A 387 -0.16 -14.57 -19.22
N TRP A 388 0.62 -13.53 -19.50
CA TRP A 388 0.20 -12.48 -20.44
C TRP A 388 0.26 -12.95 -21.89
N ASN A 389 -0.81 -12.73 -22.65
CA ASN A 389 -0.82 -13.07 -24.08
C ASN A 389 0.01 -12.07 -24.92
N ASN A 390 0.04 -10.80 -24.52
CA ASN A 390 0.80 -9.75 -25.19
C ASN A 390 1.72 -9.02 -24.20
N ALA A 391 2.61 -9.78 -23.56
CA ALA A 391 3.53 -9.30 -22.53
C ALA A 391 4.35 -8.08 -22.98
N ALA A 392 4.79 -8.05 -24.24
CA ALA A 392 5.62 -6.96 -24.77
C ALA A 392 4.84 -5.63 -24.86
N ALA A 393 3.60 -5.65 -25.39
CA ALA A 393 2.76 -4.46 -25.43
C ALA A 393 2.45 -3.98 -24.01
N TYR A 394 2.00 -4.89 -23.13
CA TYR A 394 1.74 -4.59 -21.73
C TYR A 394 2.94 -3.90 -21.07
N ALA A 395 4.14 -4.48 -21.19
CA ALA A 395 5.36 -3.96 -20.61
C ALA A 395 5.66 -2.52 -21.06
N SER A 396 5.55 -2.22 -22.36
CA SER A 396 5.83 -0.88 -22.88
C SER A 396 4.89 0.16 -22.28
N TYR A 397 3.59 -0.11 -22.27
CA TYR A 397 2.58 0.77 -21.66
C TYR A 397 2.73 0.89 -20.14
N ARG A 398 3.35 -0.11 -19.52
CA ARG A 398 3.56 -0.15 -18.08
C ARG A 398 4.78 0.64 -17.61
N VAL A 399 5.86 0.67 -18.40
CA VAL A 399 7.14 1.26 -17.98
C VAL A 399 7.54 2.51 -18.74
N CYS A 400 6.85 2.90 -19.81
CA CYS A 400 7.23 4.05 -20.65
C CYS A 400 6.26 5.24 -20.53
N ALA A 401 6.81 6.45 -20.44
CA ALA A 401 6.02 7.67 -20.50
C ALA A 401 5.50 7.94 -21.93
N LEU A 402 6.22 7.46 -22.94
CA LEU A 402 5.84 7.55 -24.35
C LEU A 402 5.80 6.13 -24.96
N PRO A 403 4.77 5.32 -24.63
CA PRO A 403 4.77 3.89 -24.91
C PRO A 403 4.73 3.56 -26.39
N SER A 404 4.04 4.34 -27.22
CA SER A 404 4.01 4.14 -28.68
C SER A 404 5.37 4.35 -29.36
N ALA A 405 6.25 5.13 -28.74
CA ALA A 405 7.61 5.38 -29.23
C ALA A 405 8.68 4.53 -28.51
N GLY A 406 8.29 3.77 -27.46
CA GLY A 406 9.23 3.09 -26.58
C GLY A 406 10.23 4.04 -25.94
N SER A 407 9.78 5.25 -25.59
CA SER A 407 10.63 6.34 -25.12
C SER A 407 10.30 6.75 -23.68
N ASN A 408 11.29 7.35 -23.01
CA ASN A 408 11.22 7.77 -21.61
C ASN A 408 10.73 6.64 -20.71
N CYS A 409 11.35 5.47 -20.85
CA CYS A 409 11.01 4.30 -20.04
C CYS A 409 11.73 4.32 -18.69
N ALA A 410 11.07 3.88 -17.63
CA ALA A 410 11.66 3.71 -16.32
C ALA A 410 12.49 2.42 -16.20
N ALA A 411 12.26 1.46 -17.11
CA ALA A 411 13.02 0.22 -17.15
C ALA A 411 13.11 -0.34 -18.57
N LYS A 412 14.05 -1.26 -18.75
CA LYS A 412 14.15 -2.11 -19.93
C LYS A 412 13.33 -3.39 -19.71
N PRO A 413 12.27 -3.65 -20.49
CA PRO A 413 11.64 -4.98 -20.53
C PRO A 413 12.65 -6.03 -21.02
N THR A 414 12.74 -7.15 -20.32
CA THR A 414 13.74 -8.20 -20.57
C THR A 414 13.12 -9.49 -21.12
N GLY A 415 11.79 -9.64 -21.08
CA GLY A 415 11.07 -10.82 -21.56
C GLY A 415 10.26 -11.48 -20.46
N ALA A 416 10.05 -12.79 -20.56
CA ALA A 416 9.31 -13.57 -19.58
C ALA A 416 10.12 -13.72 -18.28
N CYS A 417 9.46 -13.53 -17.12
CA CYS A 417 10.09 -13.84 -15.84
C CYS A 417 10.42 -15.33 -15.76
N ILE A 418 9.47 -16.17 -16.13
CA ILE A 418 9.65 -17.62 -16.28
C ILE A 418 9.15 -18.03 -17.66
N ASP A 419 9.97 -18.73 -18.42
CA ASP A 419 9.52 -19.47 -19.60
C ASP A 419 9.24 -20.93 -19.18
N TRP A 420 8.03 -21.41 -19.47
CA TRP A 420 7.62 -22.77 -19.10
C TRP A 420 8.28 -23.86 -19.95
N THR A 421 8.82 -23.50 -21.12
CA THR A 421 9.52 -24.42 -22.02
C THR A 421 11.01 -24.53 -21.71
N ASP A 422 11.59 -23.47 -21.15
CA ASP A 422 12.99 -23.44 -20.71
C ASP A 422 13.11 -22.55 -19.46
N ARG A 423 13.22 -23.19 -18.30
CA ARG A 423 13.31 -22.50 -17.00
C ARG A 423 14.68 -21.88 -16.73
N THR A 424 15.62 -21.93 -17.67
CA THR A 424 16.99 -21.44 -17.48
C THR A 424 17.20 -20.07 -18.14
N TYR A 425 18.18 -19.32 -17.63
CA TYR A 425 18.65 -18.12 -18.30
C TYR A 425 19.32 -18.51 -19.63
N PRO A 426 19.06 -17.80 -20.76
CA PRO A 426 18.37 -16.51 -20.86
C PRO A 426 16.87 -16.57 -21.17
N ALA A 427 16.25 -17.74 -21.31
CA ALA A 427 14.83 -17.87 -21.62
C ALA A 427 13.96 -17.36 -20.45
N SER A 428 14.20 -17.88 -19.25
CA SER A 428 13.67 -17.30 -18.01
C SER A 428 14.57 -16.19 -17.49
N LYS A 429 13.96 -15.07 -17.09
CA LYS A 429 14.68 -13.98 -16.44
C LYS A 429 14.80 -14.13 -14.95
N CYS A 430 13.98 -14.93 -14.28
CA CYS A 430 14.07 -15.19 -12.86
C CYS A 430 14.37 -16.67 -12.63
N LYS A 431 15.15 -16.96 -11.60
CA LYS A 431 15.59 -18.34 -11.32
C LYS A 431 14.56 -19.11 -10.51
N LYS A 432 13.79 -18.41 -9.68
CA LYS A 432 12.77 -19.01 -8.81
C LYS A 432 11.41 -18.38 -9.06
N GLU A 433 10.40 -19.18 -8.74
CA GLU A 433 8.99 -18.84 -8.71
C GLU A 433 8.45 -19.44 -7.43
N ASP A 434 8.03 -18.60 -6.49
CA ASP A 434 7.65 -18.97 -5.11
C ASP A 434 8.85 -19.50 -4.30
N GLY A 435 9.55 -18.59 -3.64
CA GLY A 435 10.70 -18.89 -2.79
C GLY A 435 10.41 -19.77 -1.59
N LEU A 436 11.46 -20.04 -0.79
CA LEU A 436 11.30 -20.79 0.46
C LEU A 436 11.15 -19.85 1.67
N GLU A 437 11.58 -18.61 1.54
CA GLU A 437 11.55 -17.60 2.57
C GLU A 437 10.10 -17.20 2.93
N VAL A 438 9.24 -16.95 1.94
CA VAL A 438 7.78 -16.74 2.09
C VAL A 438 7.01 -17.65 1.13
N SER A 439 6.87 -18.93 1.49
CA SER A 439 6.15 -19.90 0.65
C SER A 439 4.67 -19.54 0.43
N GLY A 440 4.22 -19.62 -0.82
CA GLY A 440 2.85 -19.43 -1.26
C GLY A 440 2.54 -18.01 -1.75
N ASP A 441 3.52 -17.12 -1.76
CA ASP A 441 3.39 -15.74 -2.24
C ASP A 441 3.56 -15.63 -3.77
N LYS A 442 4.15 -16.65 -4.40
CA LYS A 442 4.35 -16.79 -5.86
C LYS A 442 5.16 -15.68 -6.50
N ASP A 443 6.02 -15.04 -5.73
CA ASP A 443 6.92 -14.03 -6.26
C ASP A 443 7.97 -14.65 -7.20
N PHE A 444 8.69 -13.78 -7.90
CA PHE A 444 9.86 -14.14 -8.70
C PHE A 444 11.11 -13.64 -8.01
N GLU A 445 12.12 -14.49 -7.88
CA GLU A 445 13.40 -14.14 -7.25
C GLU A 445 14.59 -14.36 -8.18
N GLU A 446 15.74 -13.79 -7.77
CA GLU A 446 17.04 -13.99 -8.43
C GLU A 446 16.95 -13.71 -9.94
N CYS A 447 16.48 -12.51 -10.28
CA CYS A 447 16.23 -12.11 -11.66
C CYS A 447 17.48 -11.55 -12.35
N TYR A 448 17.68 -11.90 -13.62
CA TYR A 448 18.84 -11.54 -14.42
C TYR A 448 18.52 -10.39 -15.36
N ASP A 449 19.47 -9.48 -15.52
CA ASP A 449 19.40 -8.46 -16.58
C ASP A 449 19.80 -9.01 -17.96
N SER A 450 19.82 -8.13 -18.97
CA SER A 450 20.21 -8.51 -20.33
C SER A 450 21.70 -8.83 -20.50
N GLU A 451 22.53 -8.52 -19.51
CA GLU A 451 23.98 -8.80 -19.50
C GLU A 451 24.31 -10.06 -18.68
N GLY A 452 23.32 -10.62 -17.98
CA GLY A 452 23.47 -11.83 -17.16
C GLY A 452 23.83 -11.54 -15.71
N ASN A 453 23.77 -10.28 -15.25
CA ASN A 453 23.93 -9.98 -13.84
C ASN A 453 22.65 -10.33 -13.08
N MET A 454 22.80 -11.03 -11.96
CA MET A 454 21.70 -11.43 -11.08
C MET A 454 21.37 -10.33 -10.06
N TRP A 455 20.09 -10.08 -9.86
CA TRP A 455 19.50 -9.16 -8.90
C TRP A 455 18.66 -9.95 -7.90
N LYS A 456 18.91 -9.75 -6.61
CA LYS A 456 18.27 -10.52 -5.52
C LYS A 456 17.08 -9.84 -4.89
N GLU A 457 16.85 -8.57 -5.22
CA GLU A 457 15.76 -7.76 -4.67
C GLU A 457 14.68 -7.42 -5.72
N PRO A 458 14.23 -8.36 -6.58
CA PRO A 458 13.05 -8.12 -7.40
C PRO A 458 11.81 -7.96 -6.52
N ILE A 459 10.86 -7.16 -6.99
CA ILE A 459 9.50 -7.10 -6.45
C ILE A 459 8.54 -7.54 -7.53
N THR A 460 7.71 -8.51 -7.18
CA THR A 460 6.64 -9.03 -8.03
C THR A 460 5.35 -8.31 -7.73
N VAL A 461 4.66 -7.84 -8.77
CA VAL A 461 3.37 -7.17 -8.64
C VAL A 461 2.23 -8.13 -8.96
N PHE A 462 1.18 -8.08 -8.14
CA PHE A 462 -0.08 -8.76 -8.36
C PHE A 462 -1.22 -7.74 -8.43
N LEU A 463 -2.09 -7.94 -9.42
CA LEU A 463 -3.25 -7.10 -9.72
C LEU A 463 -4.53 -7.82 -9.32
N HIS A 464 -5.56 -7.02 -9.01
CA HIS A 464 -6.92 -7.52 -8.91
C HIS A 464 -7.57 -7.69 -10.28
N GLU A 465 -7.28 -6.77 -11.21
CA GLU A 465 -7.82 -6.77 -12.57
C GLU A 465 -6.68 -6.58 -13.58
N PRO A 466 -6.56 -7.43 -14.62
CA PRO A 466 -5.47 -7.34 -15.60
C PRO A 466 -5.34 -5.99 -16.29
N CYS A 467 -6.48 -5.38 -16.66
CA CYS A 467 -6.51 -4.11 -17.39
C CYS A 467 -6.59 -2.88 -16.49
N GLY A 468 -6.67 -3.07 -15.16
CA GLY A 468 -6.89 -1.99 -14.20
C GLY A 468 -5.84 -0.88 -14.27
N LEU A 469 -4.61 -1.18 -14.70
CA LEU A 469 -3.53 -0.19 -14.79
C LEU A 469 -3.48 0.59 -16.10
N LEU A 470 -4.17 0.12 -17.14
CA LEU A 470 -4.02 0.60 -18.51
C LEU A 470 -5.37 1.12 -19.06
N PRO A 471 -5.95 2.18 -18.46
CA PRO A 471 -7.23 2.71 -18.90
C PRO A 471 -7.15 3.18 -20.36
N GLY A 472 -8.13 2.81 -21.18
CA GLY A 472 -8.23 3.24 -22.58
C GLY A 472 -7.26 2.54 -23.54
N VAL A 473 -6.48 1.56 -23.06
CA VAL A 473 -5.68 0.69 -23.92
C VAL A 473 -6.55 -0.44 -24.47
N PRO A 474 -6.34 -0.90 -25.72
CA PRO A 474 -7.07 -2.04 -26.25
C PRO A 474 -6.95 -3.27 -25.33
N SER A 475 -8.06 -3.92 -25.04
CA SER A 475 -8.13 -4.98 -24.02
C SER A 475 -7.22 -6.15 -24.37
N GLU A 476 -6.93 -6.40 -25.64
CA GLU A 476 -5.98 -7.41 -26.11
C GLU A 476 -4.57 -7.25 -25.50
N TYR A 477 -4.15 -6.02 -25.12
CA TYR A 477 -2.82 -5.77 -24.54
C TYR A 477 -2.73 -6.19 -23.08
N CYS A 478 -3.86 -6.32 -22.40
CA CYS A 478 -3.96 -6.76 -21.00
C CYS A 478 -4.77 -8.06 -20.87
N THR A 479 -4.76 -8.90 -21.91
CA THR A 479 -5.35 -10.24 -21.82
C THR A 479 -4.44 -11.22 -21.09
N TRP A 480 -5.02 -11.92 -20.13
CA TRP A 480 -4.35 -12.89 -19.26
C TRP A 480 -4.85 -14.31 -19.58
N ARG A 481 -3.96 -15.28 -19.73
CA ARG A 481 -4.28 -16.67 -20.12
C ARG A 481 -5.30 -17.28 -19.16
N GLY A 482 -6.46 -17.69 -19.69
CA GLY A 482 -7.51 -18.31 -18.90
C GLY A 482 -8.60 -17.35 -18.38
N THR A 483 -8.54 -16.05 -18.70
CA THR A 483 -9.72 -15.19 -18.60
C THR A 483 -10.76 -15.59 -19.67
N PRO A 484 -12.03 -15.86 -19.29
CA PRO A 484 -13.09 -16.03 -20.27
C PRO A 484 -13.19 -14.78 -21.16
N LYS A 485 -13.34 -14.98 -22.47
CA LYS A 485 -13.57 -13.89 -23.43
C LYS A 485 -14.93 -13.24 -23.24
#